data_AF-A0A950ITJ3-F1
#
_entry.id   AF-A0A950ITJ3-F1
#
_cell.length_a   1.000
_cell.length_b   1.000
_cell.length_c   1.000
_cell.angle_alpha   90.00
_cell.angle_beta   90.00
_cell.angle_gamma   90.00
#
_symmetry.space_group_name_H-M   'P 1'
#
loop_
_entity.id
_entity.type
_entity.pdbx_description
1 polymer ?
#
loop_
_entity_poly.entity_id
_entity_poly.type
_entity_poly.pdbx_seq_one_letter_code
_entity_poly.pdbx_strand_id
1 'polypeptide(L)'
;MDYKLKNTVGNVTGQKLTSIREENPVDGTRGGRFDGKVLADANGGIHFFTCALDSESAIYNTITDYIGAAAEAHPYKTQKFEAARLRTGGQITPKTIGNYLNPGFKAPKFTTGSYAVTRILVVYNPTSWTDFTNFRTEYRANLIQAGLGNANPIMQRISWAKPPSDPYGIGFSFPVLDPNIGECFLFHGTGGATIPKIAEGGFGPEYCKYRPKLFSGYGSLGQGSYLSDNLAKSATYCDCPSCGRNGPCACVDAKGNPVERVAVISRAIVPPDTETHRGRRTGKLFSHQHVNLKGDDQRQNPIPSQWPPAPVTTDEIKGSPLVIGLNTDDKFIRKWPSNVFLFRDKKMLYPEFLVYFTWPLQA
;
A
#
# COMPACT_ATOMS: atom_id res chain seq x y z
N MET A 1 -11.75 14.24 2.38
CA MET A 1 -11.79 14.24 3.85
C MET A 1 -10.77 15.27 4.29
N ASP A 2 -11.22 16.46 4.64
CA ASP A 2 -10.35 17.48 5.23
C ASP A 2 -10.56 17.41 6.73
N TYR A 3 -9.76 16.59 7.42
CA TYR A 3 -9.62 16.79 8.86
C TYR A 3 -9.02 18.18 9.02
N LYS A 4 -9.81 19.14 9.53
CA LYS A 4 -9.27 20.44 9.92
C LYS A 4 -8.48 20.24 11.21
N LEU A 5 -7.23 19.80 11.08
CA LEU A 5 -6.26 19.90 12.16
C LEU A 5 -6.03 21.40 12.39
N LYS A 6 -6.69 21.96 13.40
CA LYS A 6 -6.45 23.35 13.81
C LYS A 6 -5.05 23.42 14.39
N ASN A 7 -4.12 23.93 13.58
CA ASN A 7 -2.77 24.26 14.00
C ASN A 7 -2.83 25.34 15.08
N THR A 8 -2.63 24.96 16.34
CA THR A 8 -2.24 25.92 17.39
C THR A 8 -0.72 25.93 17.44
N VAL A 9 -0.09 26.45 16.37
CA VAL A 9 1.37 26.58 16.32
C VAL A 9 1.73 27.88 17.03
N GLY A 10 2.10 27.77 18.31
CA GLY A 10 2.92 28.81 18.93
C GLY A 10 4.27 28.80 18.22
N ASN A 11 4.75 29.97 17.78
CA ASN A 11 6.09 30.15 17.22
C ASN A 11 7.13 29.64 18.22
N VAL A 12 7.59 28.39 18.08
CA VAL A 12 8.65 27.83 18.91
C VAL A 12 9.49 26.88 18.07
N THR A 13 10.59 27.39 17.54
CA THR A 13 11.68 26.58 16.99
C THR A 13 12.25 25.70 18.11
N GLY A 14 12.31 24.38 17.87
CA GLY A 14 13.09 23.46 18.70
C GLY A 14 12.40 22.82 19.91
N GLN A 15 11.08 22.90 20.08
CA GLN A 15 10.37 22.10 21.09
C GLN A 15 9.43 21.05 20.50
N LYS A 16 9.37 19.91 21.19
CA LYS A 16 8.45 18.79 20.97
C LYS A 16 7.01 19.30 21.09
N LEU A 17 6.25 19.32 19.99
CA LEU A 17 4.82 19.60 20.02
C LEU A 17 4.11 18.52 20.85
N THR A 18 3.51 18.91 21.98
CA THR A 18 2.93 17.99 22.98
C THR A 18 1.45 17.67 22.79
N SER A 19 0.76 18.32 21.84
CA SER A 19 -0.60 17.94 21.47
C SER A 19 -1.07 18.64 20.20
N ILE A 20 -1.60 17.88 19.25
CA ILE A 20 -2.56 18.37 18.26
C ILE A 20 -3.97 18.05 18.82
N ARG A 21 -5.04 18.66 18.32
CA ARG A 21 -6.42 18.38 18.75
C ARG A 21 -7.34 18.19 17.54
N GLU A 22 -8.27 17.25 17.66
CA GLU A 22 -9.35 17.04 16.68
C GLU A 22 -10.64 17.70 17.20
N GLU A 23 -11.36 18.37 16.32
CA GLU A 23 -12.75 18.78 16.57
C GLU A 23 -13.64 17.84 15.76
N ASN A 24 -14.61 17.19 16.43
CA ASN A 24 -15.59 16.36 15.72
C ASN A 24 -16.43 17.27 14.80
N PRO A 25 -16.44 17.04 13.47
CA PRO A 25 -17.13 17.92 12.53
C PRO A 25 -18.66 17.83 12.61
N VAL A 26 -19.21 16.82 13.31
CA VAL A 26 -20.65 16.59 13.41
C VAL A 26 -21.28 17.30 14.61
N ASP A 27 -20.58 17.35 15.74
CA ASP A 27 -21.16 17.85 17.00
C ASP A 27 -20.26 18.83 17.79
N GLY A 28 -19.05 19.12 17.31
CA GLY A 28 -18.11 20.03 17.99
C GLY A 28 -17.55 19.48 19.31
N THR A 29 -17.76 18.19 19.61
CA THR A 29 -17.19 17.56 20.80
C THR A 29 -15.67 17.41 20.67
N ARG A 30 -14.98 17.48 21.82
CA ARG A 30 -13.53 17.50 21.90
C ARG A 30 -12.96 16.13 21.55
N GLY A 31 -12.19 16.04 20.46
CA GLY A 31 -11.42 14.86 20.11
C GLY A 31 -10.18 14.69 21.00
N GLY A 32 -9.67 13.46 21.07
CA GLY A 32 -8.63 13.00 21.97
C GLY A 32 -7.29 13.75 21.90
N ARG A 33 -6.41 13.44 22.86
CA ARG A 33 -5.07 14.03 22.99
C ARG A 33 -4.08 13.31 22.08
N PHE A 34 -3.39 14.05 21.22
CA PHE A 34 -2.46 13.48 20.25
C PHE A 34 -0.99 13.57 20.69
N ASP A 35 -0.34 12.43 20.87
CA ASP A 35 1.12 12.34 21.00
C ASP A 35 1.76 12.17 19.62
N GLY A 36 2.54 13.16 19.18
CA GLY A 36 3.14 13.19 17.84
C GLY A 36 4.63 13.49 17.81
N LYS A 37 5.30 13.06 16.74
CA LYS A 37 6.67 13.46 16.40
C LYS A 37 6.58 14.48 15.28
N VAL A 38 7.06 15.70 15.52
CA VAL A 38 7.08 16.77 14.51
C VAL A 38 8.50 16.96 13.99
N LEU A 39 8.65 16.99 12.67
CA LEU A 39 9.84 17.46 11.99
C LEU A 39 9.51 18.82 11.36
N ALA A 40 10.20 19.86 11.82
CA ALA A 40 10.11 21.20 11.24
C ALA A 40 11.32 21.45 10.33
N ASP A 41 11.13 22.20 9.25
CA ASP A 41 12.22 22.70 8.42
C ASP A 41 13.00 23.83 9.12
N ALA A 42 14.07 24.32 8.47
CA ALA A 42 14.91 25.39 9.01
C ALA A 42 14.16 26.72 9.26
N ASN A 43 12.99 26.89 8.66
CA ASN A 43 12.14 28.07 8.76
C ASN A 43 10.94 27.85 9.72
N GLY A 44 10.87 26.69 10.40
CA GLY A 44 9.77 26.34 11.30
C GLY A 44 8.52 25.80 10.60
N GLY A 45 8.56 25.57 9.28
CA GLY A 45 7.50 24.91 8.54
C GLY A 45 7.39 23.44 8.92
N ILE A 46 6.17 22.95 9.19
CA ILE A 46 5.95 21.52 9.49
C ILE A 46 6.23 20.73 8.22
N HIS A 47 7.28 19.92 8.21
CA HIS A 47 7.62 19.05 7.08
C HIS A 47 6.86 17.72 7.16
N PHE A 48 6.68 17.20 8.38
CA PHE A 48 6.08 15.89 8.61
C PHE A 48 5.71 15.73 10.08
N PHE A 49 4.55 15.14 10.36
CA PHE A 49 4.31 14.55 11.67
C PHE A 49 3.43 13.31 11.61
N THR A 50 3.49 12.53 12.68
CA THR A 50 2.55 11.44 12.93
C THR A 50 1.78 11.68 14.21
N CYS A 51 0.59 11.09 14.28
CA CYS A 51 -0.40 11.37 15.30
C CYS A 51 -1.15 10.10 15.64
N ALA A 52 -1.09 9.61 16.89
CA ALA A 52 -1.79 8.37 17.24
C ALA A 52 -3.31 8.59 17.26
N LEU A 53 -4.07 7.72 16.59
CA LEU A 53 -5.52 7.70 16.74
C LEU A 53 -5.89 7.19 18.14
N ASP A 54 -6.93 7.77 18.72
CA ASP A 54 -7.54 7.27 19.94
C ASP A 54 -8.15 5.88 19.66
N SER A 55 -7.82 4.89 20.49
CA SER A 55 -8.33 3.53 20.36
C SER A 55 -9.85 3.43 20.52
N GLU A 56 -10.49 4.43 21.12
CA GLU A 56 -11.94 4.49 21.26
C GLU A 56 -12.62 5.22 20.09
N SER A 57 -11.85 5.84 19.18
CA SER A 57 -12.42 6.60 18.06
C SER A 57 -13.08 5.71 17.01
N ALA A 58 -14.14 6.21 16.39
CA ALA A 58 -14.85 5.50 15.31
C ALA A 58 -13.91 5.14 14.13
N ILE A 59 -12.95 6.02 13.80
CA ILE A 59 -11.97 5.74 12.75
C ILE A 59 -11.00 4.62 13.12
N TYR A 60 -10.50 4.58 14.35
CA TYR A 60 -9.63 3.50 14.81
C TYR A 60 -10.33 2.16 14.71
N ASN A 61 -11.59 2.11 15.18
CA ASN A 61 -12.42 0.90 15.13
C ASN A 61 -12.72 0.48 13.70
N THR A 62 -13.07 1.43 12.82
CA THR A 62 -13.33 1.13 11.40
C THR A 62 -12.11 0.53 10.70
N ILE A 63 -10.92 1.12 10.91
CA ILE A 63 -9.69 0.61 10.30
C ILE A 63 -9.34 -0.78 10.87
N THR A 64 -9.47 -0.96 12.18
CA THR A 64 -9.17 -2.23 12.87
C THR A 64 -10.10 -3.35 12.40
N ASP A 65 -11.41 -3.07 12.30
CA ASP A 65 -12.40 -4.02 11.81
C ASP A 65 -12.17 -4.38 10.35
N TYR A 66 -11.85 -3.39 9.51
CA TYR A 66 -11.50 -3.65 8.12
C TYR A 66 -10.25 -4.54 8.01
N ILE A 67 -9.21 -4.28 8.80
CA ILE A 67 -8.00 -5.11 8.85
C ILE A 67 -8.35 -6.55 9.25
N GLY A 68 -9.09 -6.73 10.34
CA GLY A 68 -9.48 -8.04 10.86
C GLY A 68 -10.31 -8.80 9.82
N ALA A 69 -11.40 -8.19 9.36
CA ALA A 69 -12.34 -8.82 8.43
C ALA A 69 -11.69 -9.16 7.07
N ALA A 70 -10.84 -8.29 6.53
CA ALA A 70 -10.14 -8.56 5.26
C ALA A 70 -9.11 -9.69 5.41
N ALA A 71 -8.39 -9.74 6.54
CA ALA A 71 -7.41 -10.78 6.83
C ALA A 71 -8.08 -12.15 7.08
N GLU A 72 -9.23 -12.18 7.75
CA GLU A 72 -10.00 -13.40 8.01
C GLU A 72 -10.70 -13.93 6.77
N ALA A 73 -11.29 -13.07 5.95
CA ALA A 73 -11.94 -13.47 4.70
C ALA A 73 -10.93 -14.05 3.70
N HIS A 74 -9.71 -13.51 3.69
CA HIS A 74 -8.66 -13.91 2.75
C HIS A 74 -7.32 -14.10 3.47
N PRO A 75 -7.15 -15.19 4.25
CA PRO A 75 -5.87 -15.48 4.88
C PRO A 75 -4.81 -15.71 3.81
N TYR A 76 -3.63 -15.11 4.01
CA TYR A 76 -2.55 -15.19 3.04
C TYR A 76 -1.60 -16.34 3.36
N LYS A 77 -1.44 -17.26 2.41
CA LYS A 77 -0.43 -18.31 2.46
C LYS A 77 0.71 -17.94 1.52
N THR A 78 1.92 -17.78 2.06
CA THR A 78 3.10 -17.43 1.27
C THR A 78 3.37 -18.43 0.15
N GLN A 79 3.65 -17.91 -1.04
CA GLN A 79 4.04 -18.74 -2.18
C GLN A 79 5.50 -19.22 -2.03
N LYS A 80 5.85 -20.36 -2.66
CA LYS A 80 7.18 -21.01 -2.54
C LYS A 80 8.33 -20.03 -2.81
N PHE A 81 8.21 -19.20 -3.85
CA PHE A 81 9.24 -18.24 -4.25
C PHE A 81 9.23 -16.94 -3.44
N GLU A 82 8.12 -16.62 -2.79
CA GLU A 82 8.05 -15.47 -1.89
C GLU A 82 8.78 -15.76 -0.58
N ALA A 83 8.62 -16.95 -0.01
CA ALA A 83 9.37 -17.35 1.19
C ALA A 83 10.90 -17.21 1.02
N ALA A 84 11.41 -17.41 -0.21
CA ALA A 84 12.81 -17.16 -0.55
C ALA A 84 13.19 -15.66 -0.54
N ARG A 85 12.26 -14.78 -0.91
CA ARG A 85 12.42 -13.30 -0.87
C ARG A 85 12.29 -12.73 0.55
N LEU A 86 11.51 -13.38 1.42
CA LEU A 86 11.14 -12.91 2.76
C LEU A 86 12.16 -13.25 3.87
N ARG A 87 13.13 -14.13 3.62
CA ARG A 87 14.22 -14.40 4.57
C ARG A 87 15.42 -13.49 4.31
N THR A 88 15.27 -12.19 4.62
CA THR A 88 16.34 -11.19 4.42
C THR A 88 16.99 -10.67 5.71
N GLY A 89 16.63 -11.21 6.88
CA GLY A 89 17.32 -10.94 8.14
C GLY A 89 18.73 -11.56 8.26
N GLY A 90 19.26 -12.18 7.21
CA GLY A 90 20.63 -12.72 7.15
C GLY A 90 21.18 -12.68 5.72
N GLN A 91 22.50 -12.77 5.57
CA GLN A 91 23.15 -12.85 4.26
C GLN A 91 22.58 -14.02 3.45
N ILE A 92 21.73 -13.71 2.46
CA ILE A 92 21.28 -14.72 1.49
C ILE A 92 22.49 -15.09 0.65
N THR A 93 23.05 -16.27 0.88
CA THR A 93 24.14 -16.80 0.06
C THR A 93 23.58 -17.44 -1.22
N PRO A 94 24.36 -17.51 -2.32
CA PRO A 94 23.99 -18.27 -3.51
C PRO A 94 23.54 -19.71 -3.22
N LYS A 95 24.15 -20.37 -2.23
CA LYS A 95 23.80 -21.71 -1.76
C LYS A 95 22.39 -21.77 -1.17
N THR A 96 22.01 -20.77 -0.40
CA THR A 96 20.66 -20.64 0.18
C THR A 96 19.60 -20.49 -0.93
N ILE A 97 19.90 -19.78 -2.01
CA ILE A 97 19.02 -19.63 -3.19
C ILE A 97 18.89 -20.93 -3.96
N GLY A 98 20.01 -21.61 -4.23
CA GLY A 98 20.02 -22.90 -4.92
C GLY A 98 19.11 -23.91 -4.20
N ASN A 99 19.08 -23.86 -2.88
CA ASN A 99 18.14 -24.64 -2.08
C ASN A 99 16.68 -24.21 -2.35
N TYR A 100 16.32 -22.93 -2.36
CA TYR A 100 14.92 -22.51 -2.65
C TYR A 100 14.44 -22.86 -4.07
N LEU A 101 15.35 -22.86 -5.05
CA LEU A 101 15.05 -23.27 -6.42
C LEU A 101 14.94 -24.79 -6.57
N ASN A 102 15.51 -25.56 -5.64
CA ASN A 102 15.42 -27.01 -5.64
C ASN A 102 13.95 -27.45 -5.46
N PRO A 103 13.40 -28.32 -6.35
CA PRO A 103 12.06 -28.88 -6.24
C PRO A 103 11.78 -29.50 -4.86
N GLY A 104 12.78 -30.16 -4.25
CA GLY A 104 12.67 -30.84 -2.95
C GLY A 104 12.69 -29.92 -1.72
N PHE A 105 13.07 -28.65 -1.87
CA PHE A 105 13.14 -27.74 -0.72
C PHE A 105 11.75 -27.23 -0.33
N LYS A 106 11.34 -27.56 0.90
CA LYS A 106 10.13 -27.07 1.52
C LYS A 106 10.40 -25.73 2.18
N ALA A 107 10.21 -24.64 1.42
CA ALA A 107 10.26 -23.31 2.00
C ALA A 107 9.21 -23.20 3.14
N PRO A 108 9.52 -22.51 4.25
CA PRO A 108 8.56 -22.31 5.32
C PRO A 108 7.31 -21.65 4.73
N LYS A 109 6.17 -22.34 4.83
CA LYS A 109 4.89 -21.77 4.50
C LYS A 109 4.27 -21.32 5.81
N PHE A 110 3.94 -20.05 5.89
CA PHE A 110 3.12 -19.56 6.97
C PHE A 110 1.82 -19.02 6.39
N THR A 111 0.76 -19.13 7.17
CA THR A 111 -0.51 -18.50 6.91
C THR A 111 -0.59 -17.30 7.83
N THR A 112 -1.00 -16.16 7.28
CA THR A 112 -1.33 -14.98 8.06
C THR A 112 -2.81 -14.70 7.88
N GLY A 113 -3.49 -14.26 8.94
CA GLY A 113 -4.95 -14.11 8.92
C GLY A 113 -5.56 -13.57 10.21
N SER A 114 -4.80 -13.56 11.31
CA SER A 114 -5.18 -12.88 12.55
C SER A 114 -4.06 -11.94 12.99
N TYR A 115 -4.47 -10.77 13.44
CA TYR A 115 -3.62 -9.65 13.80
C TYR A 115 -4.22 -8.96 15.02
N ALA A 116 -3.37 -8.57 15.97
CA ALA A 116 -3.76 -7.57 16.96
C ALA A 116 -3.21 -6.22 16.52
N VAL A 117 -4.10 -5.29 16.16
CA VAL A 117 -3.74 -3.89 15.91
C VAL A 117 -3.44 -3.24 17.27
N THR A 118 -2.22 -2.77 17.43
CA THR A 118 -1.75 -2.21 18.72
C THR A 118 -1.85 -0.70 18.75
N ARG A 119 -1.69 -0.04 17.59
CA ARG A 119 -1.90 1.40 17.41
C ARG A 119 -1.97 1.76 15.93
N ILE A 120 -2.64 2.87 15.64
CA ILE A 120 -2.70 3.46 14.30
C ILE A 120 -2.21 4.90 14.41
N LEU A 121 -1.26 5.28 13.56
CA LEU A 121 -0.82 6.67 13.45
C LEU A 121 -1.34 7.26 12.15
N VAL A 122 -1.98 8.43 12.22
CA VAL A 122 -2.21 9.29 11.06
C VAL A 122 -0.91 9.94 10.66
N VAL A 123 -0.63 9.98 9.37
CA VAL A 123 0.50 10.67 8.78
C VAL A 123 0.01 12.01 8.21
N TYR A 124 0.69 13.08 8.59
CA TYR A 124 0.57 14.38 7.96
C TYR A 124 1.88 14.76 7.31
N ASN A 125 1.84 14.88 5.98
CA ASN A 125 2.97 15.31 5.16
C ASN A 125 2.45 16.31 4.13
N PRO A 126 2.57 17.63 4.35
CA PRO A 126 1.94 18.63 3.50
C PRO A 126 2.44 18.56 2.06
N THR A 127 3.74 18.33 1.84
CA THR A 127 4.32 18.20 0.49
C THR A 127 3.69 17.02 -0.26
N SER A 128 3.70 15.83 0.35
CA SER A 128 3.12 14.63 -0.29
C SER A 128 1.60 14.74 -0.44
N TRP A 129 0.92 15.41 0.50
CA TRP A 129 -0.52 15.66 0.44
C TRP A 129 -0.87 16.61 -0.70
N THR A 130 -0.13 17.70 -0.86
CA THR A 130 -0.30 18.64 -1.98
C THR A 130 -0.06 17.94 -3.32
N ASP A 131 1.00 17.15 -3.45
CA ASP A 131 1.26 16.37 -4.67
C ASP A 131 0.09 15.42 -5.00
N PHE A 132 -0.40 14.68 -4.01
CA PHE A 132 -1.51 13.75 -4.17
C PHE A 132 -2.83 14.47 -4.50
N THR A 133 -3.14 15.56 -3.82
CA THR A 133 -4.41 16.31 -4.01
C THR A 133 -4.45 17.08 -5.32
N ASN A 134 -3.32 17.63 -5.77
CA ASN A 134 -3.20 18.24 -7.09
C ASN A 134 -3.44 17.18 -8.17
N PHE A 135 -2.73 16.05 -8.11
CA PHE A 135 -2.94 14.93 -9.03
C PHE A 135 -4.39 14.45 -9.01
N ARG A 136 -4.99 14.25 -7.82
CA ARG A 136 -6.39 13.84 -7.66
C ARG A 136 -7.37 14.80 -8.34
N THR A 137 -7.12 16.10 -8.24
CA THR A 137 -7.98 17.15 -8.80
C THR A 137 -7.85 17.21 -10.32
N GLU A 138 -6.62 17.25 -10.82
CA GLU A 138 -6.30 17.20 -12.25
C GLU A 138 -6.86 15.93 -12.90
N TYR A 139 -6.65 14.79 -12.26
CA TYR A 139 -7.13 13.50 -12.73
C TYR A 139 -8.66 13.44 -12.84
N ARG A 140 -9.38 13.97 -11.84
CA ARG A 140 -10.84 14.09 -11.90
C ARG A 140 -11.28 14.97 -13.07
N ALA A 141 -10.66 16.13 -13.25
CA ALA A 141 -10.98 17.04 -14.34
C ALA A 141 -10.78 16.36 -15.70
N ASN A 142 -9.70 15.59 -15.86
CA ASN A 142 -9.41 14.84 -17.07
C ASN A 142 -10.45 13.74 -17.34
N LEU A 143 -10.91 13.02 -16.31
CA LEU A 143 -11.99 12.02 -16.47
C LEU A 143 -13.31 12.65 -16.92
N ILE A 144 -13.67 13.81 -16.35
CA ILE A 144 -14.87 14.56 -16.74
C ILE A 144 -14.75 15.04 -18.20
N GLN A 145 -13.60 15.63 -18.56
CA GLN A 145 -13.34 16.12 -19.91
C GLN A 145 -13.35 14.99 -20.96
N ALA A 146 -12.89 13.80 -20.59
CA ALA A 146 -12.92 12.61 -21.45
C ALA A 146 -14.31 11.96 -21.57
N GLY A 147 -15.34 12.50 -20.90
CA GLY A 147 -16.70 11.94 -20.92
C GLY A 147 -16.83 10.60 -20.17
N LEU A 148 -15.81 10.19 -19.42
CA LEU A 148 -15.83 8.97 -18.59
C LEU A 148 -16.65 9.17 -17.29
N GLY A 149 -17.08 10.40 -17.03
CA GLY A 149 -18.09 10.72 -16.03
C GLY A 149 -17.71 10.37 -14.60
N ASN A 150 -18.75 10.22 -13.77
CA ASN A 150 -18.67 9.97 -12.33
C ASN A 150 -18.53 8.48 -11.98
N ALA A 151 -17.95 7.63 -12.80
CA ALA A 151 -17.84 6.21 -12.44
C ALA A 151 -16.57 5.59 -13.02
N ASN A 152 -15.64 5.21 -12.15
CA ASN A 152 -14.47 4.46 -12.58
C ASN A 152 -14.84 2.96 -12.71
N PRO A 153 -14.95 2.41 -13.94
CA PRO A 153 -15.41 1.03 -14.16
C PRO A 153 -14.52 -0.04 -13.52
N ILE A 154 -13.26 0.25 -13.19
CA ILE A 154 -12.40 -0.75 -12.52
C ILE A 154 -12.90 -1.07 -11.12
N MET A 155 -13.53 -0.10 -10.45
CA MET A 155 -13.93 -0.23 -9.05
C MET A 155 -15.02 -1.29 -8.86
N GLN A 156 -15.88 -1.47 -9.86
CA GLN A 156 -16.93 -2.51 -9.87
C GLN A 156 -16.37 -3.89 -10.26
N ARG A 157 -15.18 -3.95 -10.86
CA ARG A 157 -14.53 -5.18 -11.32
C ARG A 157 -13.56 -5.76 -10.29
N ILE A 158 -13.16 -4.97 -9.30
CA ILE A 158 -12.31 -5.42 -8.20
C ILE A 158 -13.18 -6.20 -7.21
N SER A 159 -12.85 -7.48 -7.05
CA SER A 159 -13.36 -8.28 -5.94
C SER A 159 -12.52 -7.99 -4.71
N TRP A 160 -12.92 -6.97 -3.95
CA TRP A 160 -12.22 -6.54 -2.74
C TRP A 160 -12.17 -7.64 -1.69
N ALA A 161 -11.06 -7.75 -0.96
CA ALA A 161 -10.90 -8.69 0.15
C ALA A 161 -12.00 -8.53 1.22
N LYS A 162 -12.46 -7.30 1.43
CA LYS A 162 -13.70 -7.03 2.15
C LYS A 162 -14.53 -6.07 1.30
N PRO A 163 -15.82 -6.38 1.03
CA PRO A 163 -16.68 -5.46 0.29
C PRO A 163 -16.75 -4.08 0.96
N PRO A 164 -16.86 -2.99 0.17
CA PRO A 164 -17.05 -1.64 0.68
C PRO A 164 -18.15 -1.56 1.75
N SER A 165 -17.81 -1.08 2.94
CA SER A 165 -18.77 -0.85 4.02
C SER A 165 -18.35 0.31 4.91
N ASP A 166 -19.33 1.02 5.46
CA ASP A 166 -19.17 2.07 6.46
C ASP A 166 -19.99 1.70 7.71
N PRO A 167 -19.52 0.71 8.50
CA PRO A 167 -20.29 0.20 9.62
C PRO A 167 -20.48 1.22 10.76
N TYR A 168 -19.66 2.27 10.79
CA TYR A 168 -19.66 3.29 11.84
C TYR A 168 -20.19 4.65 11.38
N GLY A 169 -20.66 4.77 10.13
CA GLY A 169 -21.22 6.01 9.58
C GLY A 169 -20.22 7.17 9.51
N ILE A 170 -18.94 6.88 9.30
CA ILE A 170 -17.86 7.88 9.26
C ILE A 170 -17.81 8.67 7.94
N GLY A 171 -18.73 8.39 7.01
CA GLY A 171 -18.93 9.14 5.78
C GLY A 171 -18.13 8.59 4.60
N PHE A 172 -17.57 7.39 4.71
CA PHE A 172 -16.90 6.69 3.62
C PHE A 172 -16.78 5.18 3.87
N SER A 173 -16.70 4.40 2.79
CA SER A 173 -16.66 2.95 2.85
C SER A 173 -15.22 2.43 2.75
N PHE A 174 -14.77 1.57 3.65
CA PHE A 174 -13.49 0.86 3.44
C PHE A 174 -13.69 -0.32 2.48
N PRO A 175 -12.83 -0.52 1.45
CA PRO A 175 -11.66 0.29 1.11
C PRO A 175 -11.91 1.44 0.13
N VAL A 176 -13.12 1.64 -0.40
CA VAL A 176 -13.40 2.58 -1.51
C VAL A 176 -13.82 3.97 -1.02
N LEU A 177 -12.97 4.97 -1.24
CA LEU A 177 -13.17 6.35 -0.78
C LEU A 177 -13.92 7.20 -1.80
N ASP A 178 -13.54 7.06 -3.08
CA ASP A 178 -14.22 7.74 -4.17
C ASP A 178 -14.29 6.81 -5.39
N PRO A 179 -15.44 6.15 -5.62
CA PRO A 179 -15.58 5.22 -6.73
C PRO A 179 -15.54 5.90 -8.10
N ASN A 180 -15.68 7.23 -8.18
CA ASN A 180 -15.78 7.96 -9.44
C ASN A 180 -14.38 8.17 -10.05
N ILE A 181 -13.37 8.35 -9.20
CA ILE A 181 -11.97 8.47 -9.60
C ILE A 181 -11.15 7.23 -9.26
N GLY A 182 -11.73 6.23 -8.60
CA GLY A 182 -11.05 5.03 -8.15
C GLY A 182 -10.13 5.25 -6.96
N GLU A 183 -10.45 6.22 -6.10
CA GLU A 183 -9.72 6.44 -4.85
C GLU A 183 -10.09 5.35 -3.83
N CYS A 184 -9.09 4.69 -3.28
CA CYS A 184 -9.27 3.63 -2.29
C CYS A 184 -8.11 3.58 -1.28
N PHE A 185 -8.31 2.84 -0.20
CA PHE A 185 -7.28 2.46 0.74
C PHE A 185 -6.66 1.12 0.36
N LEU A 186 -5.33 1.09 0.30
CA LEU A 186 -4.55 -0.12 0.06
C LEU A 186 -3.40 -0.24 1.06
N PHE A 187 -3.05 -1.48 1.41
CA PHE A 187 -1.95 -1.80 2.32
C PHE A 187 -0.63 -1.93 1.56
N HIS A 188 0.42 -1.33 2.12
CA HIS A 188 1.81 -1.52 1.72
C HIS A 188 2.61 -2.12 2.89
N GLY A 189 3.37 -3.18 2.59
CA GLY A 189 4.31 -3.76 3.54
C GLY A 189 5.73 -3.71 2.98
N THR A 190 6.68 -3.31 3.83
CA THR A 190 8.11 -3.26 3.50
C THR A 190 8.95 -3.30 4.78
N GLY A 191 10.27 -3.16 4.67
CA GLY A 191 11.14 -3.13 5.84
C GLY A 191 10.88 -1.91 6.73
N GLY A 192 11.02 -2.09 8.04
CA GLY A 192 10.73 -1.09 9.06
C GLY A 192 11.62 0.15 8.97
N ALA A 193 12.79 0.05 8.35
CA ALA A 193 13.65 1.20 8.05
C ALA A 193 13.18 2.00 6.81
N THR A 194 12.35 1.41 5.95
CA THR A 194 11.80 2.06 4.75
C THR A 194 10.48 2.77 5.05
N ILE A 195 9.67 2.24 5.97
CA ILE A 195 8.35 2.82 6.30
C ILE A 195 8.43 4.28 6.78
N PRO A 196 9.34 4.65 7.70
CA PRO A 196 9.51 6.06 8.09
C PRO A 196 9.87 6.95 6.91
N LYS A 197 10.69 6.46 5.97
CA LYS A 197 11.08 7.21 4.76
C LYS A 197 9.90 7.41 3.82
N ILE A 198 9.03 6.41 3.68
CA ILE A 198 7.79 6.55 2.91
C ILE A 198 6.85 7.55 3.56
N ALA A 199 6.69 7.51 4.88
CA ALA A 199 5.83 8.45 5.59
C ALA A 199 6.36 9.90 5.47
N GLU A 200 7.68 10.09 5.57
CA GLU A 200 8.34 11.40 5.53
C GLU A 200 8.54 11.98 4.12
N GLY A 201 8.80 11.14 3.12
CA GLY A 201 9.16 11.57 1.76
C GLY A 201 8.19 11.14 0.66
N GLY A 202 7.11 10.43 1.02
CA GLY A 202 6.20 9.79 0.08
C GLY A 202 6.77 8.51 -0.53
N PHE A 203 6.03 7.90 -1.46
CA PHE A 203 6.50 6.74 -2.20
C PHE A 203 7.58 7.13 -3.22
N GLY A 204 8.44 6.17 -3.62
CA GLY A 204 9.51 6.47 -4.56
C GLY A 204 10.20 5.21 -5.13
N PRO A 205 10.67 5.26 -6.39
CA PRO A 205 11.36 4.13 -7.03
C PRO A 205 12.69 3.76 -6.34
N GLU A 206 13.30 4.66 -5.59
CA GLU A 206 14.51 4.45 -4.79
C GLU A 206 14.30 3.45 -3.64
N TYR A 207 13.06 3.22 -3.23
CA TYR A 207 12.71 2.19 -2.24
C TYR A 207 12.53 0.80 -2.87
N CYS A 208 12.50 0.71 -4.21
CA CYS A 208 12.37 -0.55 -4.92
C CYS A 208 13.71 -1.29 -4.91
N LYS A 209 13.73 -2.50 -4.32
CA LYS A 209 14.94 -3.33 -4.28
C LYS A 209 15.13 -4.08 -5.60
N TYR A 210 15.99 -3.58 -6.48
CA TYR A 210 16.50 -4.35 -7.62
C TYR A 210 17.42 -5.47 -7.11
N ARG A 211 17.19 -6.72 -7.52
CA ARG A 211 17.91 -7.88 -6.95
C ARG A 211 18.61 -8.73 -8.02
N PRO A 212 19.55 -8.16 -8.82
CA PRO A 212 20.08 -8.81 -10.01
C PRO A 212 20.77 -10.16 -9.72
N LYS A 213 21.34 -10.31 -8.52
CA LYS A 213 22.03 -11.54 -8.08
C LYS A 213 21.08 -12.66 -7.63
N LEU A 214 19.82 -12.35 -7.32
CA LEU A 214 18.86 -13.32 -6.75
C LEU A 214 17.69 -13.60 -7.71
N PHE A 215 17.22 -12.57 -8.42
CA PHE A 215 16.16 -12.61 -9.40
C PHE A 215 16.46 -11.54 -10.46
N SER A 216 16.47 -11.90 -11.75
CA SER A 216 16.66 -10.91 -12.81
C SER A 216 15.46 -9.96 -12.88
N GLY A 217 15.48 -8.88 -12.11
CA GLY A 217 14.40 -7.88 -12.11
C GLY A 217 13.91 -7.42 -10.74
N TYR A 218 12.73 -6.78 -10.79
CA TYR A 218 11.93 -6.34 -9.65
C TYR A 218 10.87 -7.39 -9.28
N GLY A 219 9.76 -6.99 -8.67
CA GLY A 219 8.59 -7.85 -8.47
C GLY A 219 7.98 -8.32 -9.81
N SER A 220 6.93 -9.16 -9.73
CA SER A 220 6.32 -9.77 -10.92
C SER A 220 5.72 -8.80 -11.93
N LEU A 221 5.48 -7.55 -11.53
CA LEU A 221 4.92 -6.47 -12.36
C LEU A 221 5.97 -5.42 -12.78
N GLY A 222 7.22 -5.57 -12.36
CA GLY A 222 8.29 -4.60 -12.59
C GLY A 222 8.57 -3.69 -11.38
N GLN A 223 9.24 -2.56 -11.65
CA GLN A 223 9.61 -1.56 -10.63
C GLN A 223 8.40 -0.71 -10.26
N GLY A 224 8.24 -0.45 -8.97
CA GLY A 224 7.20 0.42 -8.42
C GLY A 224 6.75 -0.01 -7.03
N SER A 225 5.78 0.73 -6.50
CA SER A 225 5.17 0.49 -5.20
C SER A 225 4.10 -0.60 -5.32
N TYR A 226 4.30 -1.72 -4.62
CA TYR A 226 3.32 -2.80 -4.57
C TYR A 226 2.39 -2.61 -3.38
N LEU A 227 1.09 -2.56 -3.64
CA LEU A 227 0.05 -2.45 -2.64
C LEU A 227 -0.95 -3.59 -2.79
N SER A 228 -1.70 -3.86 -1.74
CA SER A 228 -2.72 -4.91 -1.72
C SER A 228 -3.96 -4.42 -0.96
N ASP A 229 -5.13 -4.91 -1.33
CA ASP A 229 -6.38 -4.67 -0.60
C ASP A 229 -6.50 -5.53 0.67
N ASN A 230 -5.45 -6.24 1.05
CA ASN A 230 -5.45 -7.15 2.18
C ASN A 230 -4.14 -7.06 2.97
N LEU A 231 -4.23 -6.72 4.27
CA LEU A 231 -3.09 -6.68 5.16
C LEU A 231 -2.38 -8.04 5.23
N ALA A 232 -3.11 -9.16 5.13
CA ALA A 232 -2.51 -10.49 5.18
C ALA A 232 -1.41 -10.68 4.13
N LYS A 233 -1.62 -10.13 2.92
CA LYS A 233 -0.59 -10.12 1.88
C LYS A 233 0.57 -9.20 2.25
N SER A 234 0.27 -7.94 2.56
CA SER A 234 1.28 -6.90 2.77
C SER A 234 2.14 -7.17 4.00
N ALA A 235 1.56 -7.68 5.09
CA ALA A 235 2.25 -8.01 6.34
C ALA A 235 3.37 -9.04 6.13
N THR A 236 3.28 -9.90 5.12
CA THR A 236 4.37 -10.84 4.80
C THR A 236 5.68 -10.13 4.45
N TYR A 237 5.64 -8.87 4.02
CA TYR A 237 6.79 -8.04 3.68
C TYR A 237 7.26 -7.13 4.82
N CYS A 238 6.51 -7.03 5.92
CA CYS A 238 6.91 -6.29 7.11
C CYS A 238 7.97 -7.09 7.88
N ASP A 239 9.13 -6.51 8.18
CA ASP A 239 10.20 -7.17 8.95
C ASP A 239 10.03 -7.00 10.47
N CYS A 240 10.66 -7.90 11.22
CA CYS A 240 10.73 -7.82 12.67
C CYS A 240 11.82 -6.83 13.03
N PRO A 241 11.58 -5.81 13.87
CA PRO A 241 12.67 -4.95 14.33
C PRO A 241 13.72 -5.72 15.15
N SER A 242 13.35 -6.82 15.82
CA SER A 242 14.28 -7.60 16.64
C SER A 242 15.16 -8.58 15.84
N CYS A 243 14.60 -9.26 14.82
CA CYS A 243 15.34 -10.30 14.08
C CYS A 243 15.47 -10.06 12.57
N GLY A 244 14.93 -8.95 12.05
CA GLY A 244 14.96 -8.60 10.62
C GLY A 244 14.18 -9.56 9.70
N ARG A 245 13.48 -10.57 10.24
CA ARG A 245 12.73 -11.55 9.45
C ARG A 245 11.41 -10.96 8.97
N ASN A 246 11.08 -11.10 7.69
CA ASN A 246 9.75 -10.76 7.18
C ASN A 246 8.73 -11.87 7.51
N GLY A 247 7.48 -11.50 7.80
CA GLY A 247 6.44 -12.43 8.23
C GLY A 247 6.58 -12.91 9.68
N PRO A 248 5.73 -13.85 10.15
CA PRO A 248 5.65 -14.27 11.55
C PRO A 248 6.98 -14.72 12.16
N CYS A 249 7.20 -14.36 13.43
CA CYS A 249 8.32 -14.81 14.26
C CYS A 249 7.91 -14.88 15.73
N ALA A 250 8.63 -15.66 16.53
CA ALA A 250 8.43 -15.77 17.98
C ALA A 250 9.19 -14.71 18.80
N CYS A 251 9.65 -13.62 18.17
CA CYS A 251 10.33 -12.55 18.90
C CYS A 251 9.34 -11.84 19.82
N VAL A 252 9.79 -11.60 21.05
CA VAL A 252 9.08 -10.81 22.06
C VAL A 252 9.89 -9.57 22.44
N ASP A 253 9.21 -8.53 22.93
CA ASP A 253 9.83 -7.35 23.51
C ASP A 253 10.41 -7.64 24.91
N ALA A 254 10.99 -6.61 25.55
CA ALA A 254 11.55 -6.75 26.90
C ALA A 254 10.51 -7.11 27.98
N LYS A 255 9.21 -6.96 27.69
CA LYS A 255 8.09 -7.29 28.58
C LYS A 255 7.48 -8.66 28.28
N GLY A 256 8.02 -9.40 27.30
CA GLY A 256 7.48 -10.69 26.87
C GLY A 256 6.30 -10.60 25.91
N ASN A 257 5.94 -9.41 25.43
CA ASN A 257 4.86 -9.26 24.45
C ASN A 257 5.37 -9.51 23.03
N PRO A 258 4.53 -10.00 22.09
CA PRO A 258 4.90 -10.09 20.69
C PRO A 258 5.43 -8.77 20.13
N VAL A 259 6.52 -8.82 19.38
CA VAL A 259 7.13 -7.62 18.81
C VAL A 259 6.22 -6.98 17.75
N GLU A 260 5.97 -5.68 17.91
CA GLU A 260 5.23 -4.87 16.95
C GLU A 260 5.92 -4.79 15.58
N ARG A 261 5.09 -4.71 14.55
CA ARG A 261 5.48 -4.43 13.17
C ARG A 261 4.60 -3.35 12.62
N VAL A 262 5.04 -2.75 11.53
CA VAL A 262 4.32 -1.65 10.90
C VAL A 262 4.02 -1.95 9.44
N ALA A 263 2.82 -1.59 9.01
CA ALA A 263 2.41 -1.50 7.62
C ALA A 263 1.88 -0.09 7.33
N VAL A 264 1.79 0.28 6.06
CA VAL A 264 1.21 1.56 5.64
C VAL A 264 -0.15 1.29 5.02
N ILE A 265 -1.19 2.02 5.42
CA ILE A 265 -2.42 2.17 4.63
C ILE A 265 -2.28 3.45 3.84
N SER A 266 -2.39 3.35 2.52
CA SER A 266 -2.25 4.48 1.60
C SER A 266 -3.56 4.78 0.92
N ARG A 267 -3.89 6.07 0.76
CA ARG A 267 -4.81 6.47 -0.31
C ARG A 267 -4.14 6.18 -1.64
N ALA A 268 -4.90 5.59 -2.55
CA ALA A 268 -4.43 5.22 -3.87
C ALA A 268 -5.50 5.55 -4.90
N ILE A 269 -5.11 6.12 -6.04
CA ILE A 269 -6.00 6.32 -7.19
C ILE A 269 -5.76 5.19 -8.18
N VAL A 270 -6.74 4.31 -8.39
CA VAL A 270 -6.69 3.20 -9.36
C VAL A 270 -7.44 3.61 -10.63
N PRO A 271 -6.77 3.99 -11.73
CA PRO A 271 -7.38 4.42 -12.98
C PRO A 271 -8.27 3.37 -13.67
N PRO A 272 -9.21 3.76 -14.54
CA PRO A 272 -10.11 2.84 -15.23
C PRO A 272 -9.41 1.96 -16.26
N ASP A 273 -8.30 2.43 -16.82
CA ASP A 273 -7.45 1.76 -17.80
C ASP A 273 -6.39 0.84 -17.17
N THR A 274 -6.44 0.66 -15.84
CA THR A 274 -5.60 -0.27 -15.09
C THR A 274 -5.53 -1.62 -15.80
N GLU A 275 -4.35 -1.95 -16.32
CA GLU A 275 -4.16 -3.17 -17.08
C GLU A 275 -4.21 -4.38 -16.14
N THR A 276 -5.16 -5.26 -16.41
CA THR A 276 -5.20 -6.58 -15.77
C THR A 276 -4.07 -7.40 -16.37
N HIS A 277 -3.13 -7.92 -15.57
CA HIS A 277 -2.12 -8.85 -16.09
C HIS A 277 -2.80 -10.17 -16.50
N ARG A 278 -3.36 -10.23 -17.71
CA ARG A 278 -3.76 -11.48 -18.35
C ARG A 278 -2.48 -12.13 -18.83
N GLY A 279 -2.05 -13.22 -18.18
CA GLY A 279 -0.99 -14.06 -18.70
C GLY A 279 -1.40 -14.61 -20.07
N ARG A 280 -1.15 -13.86 -21.16
CA ARG A 280 -1.35 -14.35 -22.51
C ARG A 280 -0.39 -15.52 -22.71
N ARG A 281 -0.96 -16.72 -22.90
CA ARG A 281 -0.30 -17.93 -23.40
C ARG A 281 0.20 -17.74 -24.84
N THR A 282 1.03 -16.74 -25.12
CA THR A 282 1.93 -16.85 -26.27
C THR A 282 3.25 -17.34 -25.69
N GLY A 283 3.75 -18.49 -26.15
CA GLY A 283 4.89 -19.24 -25.60
C GLY A 283 6.24 -18.52 -25.63
N LYS A 284 6.28 -17.19 -25.54
CA LYS A 284 7.43 -16.41 -25.15
C LYS A 284 7.26 -16.02 -23.68
N LEU A 285 7.61 -16.94 -22.77
CA LEU A 285 8.10 -16.51 -21.46
C LEU A 285 9.18 -15.47 -21.75
N PHE A 286 9.02 -14.25 -21.23
CA PHE A 286 9.91 -13.12 -21.44
C PHE A 286 11.39 -13.53 -21.46
N SER A 287 11.93 -13.71 -22.67
CA SER A 287 13.36 -13.65 -22.91
C SER A 287 13.74 -12.20 -22.65
N HIS A 288 14.47 -11.95 -21.57
CA HIS A 288 15.37 -10.81 -21.40
C HIS A 288 14.99 -9.55 -22.19
N GLN A 289 13.98 -8.80 -21.75
CA GLN A 289 14.02 -7.36 -21.99
C GLN A 289 14.91 -6.75 -20.93
N HIS A 290 16.21 -6.77 -21.23
CA HIS A 290 17.06 -5.64 -20.93
C HIS A 290 16.37 -4.41 -21.53
N VAL A 291 15.55 -3.73 -20.75
CA VAL A 291 15.29 -2.32 -21.00
C VAL A 291 16.57 -1.61 -20.59
N ASN A 292 17.53 -1.60 -21.50
CA ASN A 292 18.48 -0.50 -21.53
C ASN A 292 17.63 0.76 -21.61
N LEU A 293 17.77 1.64 -20.62
CA LEU A 293 17.21 3.00 -20.62
C LEU A 293 17.95 3.88 -21.65
N LYS A 294 18.02 3.41 -22.90
CA LYS A 294 18.47 4.16 -24.07
C LYS A 294 17.62 3.71 -25.25
N GLY A 295 16.53 4.44 -25.45
CA GLY A 295 15.73 4.47 -26.68
C GLY A 295 15.04 3.16 -27.04
N ASP A 296 13.75 3.04 -26.74
CA ASP A 296 12.77 2.42 -27.64
C ASP A 296 11.38 2.48 -27.02
N ASP A 297 10.60 3.46 -27.46
CA ASP A 297 9.27 3.80 -26.93
C ASP A 297 8.25 3.85 -28.09
N GLN A 298 8.15 2.75 -28.86
CA GLN A 298 7.31 2.67 -30.07
C GLN A 298 6.70 1.26 -30.27
N ARG A 299 6.05 0.67 -29.26
CA ARG A 299 5.16 -0.49 -29.50
C ARG A 299 3.83 -0.33 -28.75
N GLN A 300 2.89 0.29 -29.45
CA GLN A 300 1.47 0.31 -29.12
C GLN A 300 0.92 -1.13 -29.16
N ASN A 301 0.35 -1.59 -28.06
CA ASN A 301 -0.61 -2.69 -28.10
C ASN A 301 -1.97 -2.09 -28.49
N PRO A 302 -2.69 -2.63 -29.49
CA PRO A 302 -4.00 -2.11 -29.85
C PRO A 302 -4.99 -2.33 -28.69
N ILE A 303 -5.58 -1.23 -28.24
CA ILE A 303 -6.73 -1.18 -27.34
C ILE A 303 -7.91 -1.89 -28.04
N PRO A 304 -8.73 -2.70 -27.34
CA PRO A 304 -9.92 -3.31 -27.94
C PRO A 304 -10.83 -2.26 -28.58
N SER A 305 -11.22 -2.47 -29.83
CA SER A 305 -11.91 -1.54 -30.74
C SER A 305 -13.36 -1.18 -30.35
N GLN A 306 -13.73 -1.30 -29.08
CA GLN A 306 -15.07 -1.01 -28.57
C GLN A 306 -15.13 0.25 -27.70
N TRP A 307 -14.00 0.97 -27.58
CA TRP A 307 -13.93 2.23 -26.85
C TRP A 307 -13.71 3.36 -27.85
N PRO A 308 -14.46 4.48 -27.76
CA PRO A 308 -14.15 5.65 -28.57
C PRO A 308 -12.70 6.07 -28.32
N PRO A 309 -11.97 6.55 -29.34
CA PRO A 309 -10.58 6.98 -29.18
C PRO A 309 -10.52 8.03 -28.07
N ALA A 310 -9.81 7.71 -26.99
CA ALA A 310 -9.64 8.63 -25.87
C ALA A 310 -8.90 9.89 -26.36
N PRO A 311 -9.39 11.10 -26.05
CA PRO A 311 -8.74 12.36 -26.46
C PRO A 311 -7.52 12.71 -25.60
N VAL A 312 -7.08 11.82 -24.70
CA VAL A 312 -5.88 11.99 -23.88
C VAL A 312 -4.74 11.24 -24.56
N THR A 313 -3.74 11.97 -25.04
CA THR A 313 -2.54 11.40 -25.66
C THR A 313 -1.93 10.35 -24.72
N THR A 314 -1.79 9.13 -25.21
CA THR A 314 -1.34 7.93 -24.46
C THR A 314 0.06 8.06 -23.83
N ASP A 315 0.80 9.13 -24.13
CA ASP A 315 2.09 9.42 -23.53
C ASP A 315 2.01 9.96 -22.09
N GLU A 316 0.89 10.57 -21.67
CA GLU A 316 0.69 11.04 -20.29
C GLU A 316 0.20 9.94 -19.34
N ILE A 317 -0.33 8.84 -19.90
CA ILE A 317 -0.80 7.65 -19.17
C ILE A 317 0.33 6.61 -19.03
N LYS A 318 1.60 7.03 -19.18
CA LYS A 318 2.78 6.22 -18.84
C LYS A 318 2.96 6.14 -17.32
N GLY A 319 2.04 5.45 -16.66
CA GLY A 319 2.03 5.35 -15.20
C GLY A 319 0.92 4.51 -14.60
N SER A 320 -0.08 4.12 -15.43
CA SER A 320 -1.23 3.36 -14.96
C SER A 320 -0.80 2.13 -14.17
N PRO A 321 -1.40 1.89 -13.00
CA PRO A 321 -1.03 0.79 -12.16
C PRO A 321 -1.33 -0.52 -12.88
N LEU A 322 -0.49 -1.52 -12.64
CA LEU A 322 -0.73 -2.87 -13.10
C LEU A 322 -1.41 -3.65 -11.98
N VAL A 323 -2.43 -4.44 -12.31
CA VAL A 323 -3.14 -5.25 -11.30
C VAL A 323 -3.08 -6.74 -11.63
N ILE A 324 -2.69 -7.52 -10.63
CA ILE A 324 -2.86 -8.98 -10.58
C ILE A 324 -3.90 -9.29 -9.50
N GLY A 325 -4.85 -10.17 -9.79
CA GLY A 325 -5.82 -10.65 -8.81
C GLY A 325 -7.25 -10.22 -9.04
N LEU A 326 -7.51 -9.37 -10.05
CA LEU A 326 -8.88 -9.10 -10.53
C LEU A 326 -9.52 -10.44 -10.87
N ASN A 327 -10.44 -10.87 -10.01
CA ASN A 327 -11.18 -12.13 -10.10
C ASN A 327 -11.81 -12.22 -11.50
N THR A 328 -11.08 -12.84 -12.41
CA THR A 328 -11.67 -13.45 -13.59
C THR A 328 -11.86 -14.92 -13.23
N ASP A 329 -12.86 -15.57 -13.80
CA ASP A 329 -13.08 -17.03 -13.71
C ASP A 329 -11.91 -17.87 -14.26
N ASP A 330 -10.78 -17.23 -14.56
CA ASP A 330 -9.55 -17.85 -14.96
C ASP A 330 -8.97 -18.67 -13.80
N LYS A 331 -8.93 -20.00 -14.02
CA LYS A 331 -8.33 -20.98 -13.11
C LYS A 331 -6.89 -20.64 -12.72
N PHE A 332 -6.18 -19.79 -13.47
CA PHE A 332 -4.84 -19.33 -13.14
C PHE A 332 -4.82 -18.24 -12.05
N ILE A 333 -5.85 -17.39 -11.97
CA ILE A 333 -5.95 -16.27 -11.01
C ILE A 333 -6.44 -16.74 -9.64
N ARG A 334 -7.16 -17.87 -9.55
CA ARG A 334 -7.53 -18.53 -8.27
C ARG A 334 -6.34 -18.85 -7.35
N LYS A 335 -5.10 -18.75 -7.83
CA LYS A 335 -3.88 -18.93 -7.02
C LYS A 335 -3.43 -17.66 -6.28
N TRP A 336 -4.02 -16.50 -6.56
CA TRP A 336 -3.71 -15.24 -5.90
C TRP A 336 -4.85 -14.89 -4.92
N PRO A 337 -4.64 -15.07 -3.61
CA PRO A 337 -5.69 -14.88 -2.61
C PRO A 337 -5.98 -13.39 -2.30
N SER A 338 -5.32 -12.44 -2.97
CA SER A 338 -5.46 -11.00 -2.73
C SER A 338 -5.17 -10.22 -4.01
N ASN A 339 -5.79 -9.06 -4.18
CA ASN A 339 -5.43 -8.14 -5.25
C ASN A 339 -4.04 -7.53 -4.96
N VAL A 340 -3.23 -7.40 -6.00
CA VAL A 340 -1.92 -6.75 -5.95
C VAL A 340 -1.87 -5.67 -7.02
N PHE A 341 -1.60 -4.46 -6.59
CA PHE A 341 -1.55 -3.24 -7.39
C PHE A 341 -0.10 -2.77 -7.45
N LEU A 342 0.41 -2.44 -8.63
CA LEU A 342 1.72 -1.82 -8.82
C LEU A 342 1.54 -0.37 -9.25
N PHE A 343 2.04 0.58 -8.48
CA PHE A 343 2.04 2.00 -8.84
C PHE A 343 3.45 2.45 -9.22
N ARG A 344 3.58 3.15 -10.34
CA ARG A 344 4.85 3.70 -10.81
C ARG A 344 4.99 5.18 -10.51
N ASP A 345 3.87 5.92 -10.57
CA ASP A 345 3.83 7.31 -10.16
C ASP A 345 3.48 7.41 -8.66
N LYS A 346 4.36 8.07 -7.91
CA LYS A 346 4.18 8.30 -6.48
C LYS A 346 3.04 9.28 -6.18
N LYS A 347 2.68 10.17 -7.09
CA LYS A 347 1.58 11.15 -6.91
C LYS A 347 0.21 10.48 -6.79
N MET A 348 0.11 9.23 -7.25
CA MET A 348 -1.10 8.41 -7.13
C MET A 348 -1.29 7.85 -5.72
N LEU A 349 -0.32 8.02 -4.83
CA LEU A 349 -0.30 7.42 -3.50
C LEU A 349 -0.06 8.48 -2.42
N TYR A 350 -0.81 8.40 -1.34
CA TYR A 350 -0.52 9.13 -0.11
C TYR A 350 -0.50 8.17 1.09
N PRO A 351 0.60 8.06 1.85
CA PRO A 351 0.68 7.18 3.01
C PRO A 351 -0.13 7.77 4.16
N GLU A 352 -1.42 7.45 4.25
CA GLU A 352 -2.36 8.07 5.21
C GLU A 352 -2.16 7.56 6.65
N PHE A 353 -1.99 6.24 6.83
CA PHE A 353 -1.86 5.65 8.15
C PHE A 353 -0.65 4.72 8.26
N LEU A 354 -0.01 4.74 9.43
CA LEU A 354 0.92 3.69 9.88
C LEU A 354 0.17 2.80 10.86
N VAL A 355 -0.01 1.53 10.48
CA VAL A 355 -0.69 0.55 11.32
C VAL A 355 0.36 -0.31 11.98
N TYR A 356 0.41 -0.25 13.31
CA TYR A 356 1.21 -1.15 14.12
C TYR A 356 0.39 -2.37 14.51
N PHE A 357 0.99 -3.54 14.36
CA PHE A 357 0.31 -4.80 14.62
C PHE A 357 1.28 -5.85 15.15
N THR A 358 0.72 -6.86 15.80
CA THR A 358 1.44 -8.07 16.19
C THR A 358 0.78 -9.31 15.57
N TRP A 359 1.56 -10.37 15.40
CA TRP A 359 0.98 -11.69 15.22
C TRP A 359 0.72 -12.31 16.59
N PRO A 360 -0.44 -12.98 16.77
CA PRO A 360 -0.65 -13.81 17.93
C PRO A 360 0.51 -14.81 18.05
N LEU A 361 1.01 -15.05 19.26
CA LEU A 361 1.89 -16.19 19.50
C LEU A 361 1.12 -17.44 19.09
N GLN A 362 1.71 -18.25 18.23
CA GLN A 362 1.16 -19.57 17.95
C GLN A 362 1.27 -20.35 19.26
N ALA A 363 0.12 -20.69 19.84
CA ALA A 363 0.01 -21.44 21.08
C ALA A 363 0.66 -22.83 20.97
#